data_AF-A0A916IBT2-F1
#
_entry.id   AF-A0A916IBT2-F1
#
_cell.length_a   1.000
_cell.length_b   1.000
_cell.length_c   1.000
_cell.angle_alpha   90.00
_cell.angle_beta   90.00
_cell.angle_gamma   90.00
#
_symmetry.space_group_name_H-M   'P 1'
#
loop_
_entity.id
_entity.type
_entity.pdbx_description
1 polymer ?
#
loop_
_entity_poly.entity_id
_entity_poly.type
_entity_poly.pdbx_seq_one_letter_code
_entity_poly.pdbx_strand_id
1 'polypeptide(L)' 'MAKMRFMDLSKYTVYDLYAAGQRISVGYTMQDAIERYLEMHPTADPAKVEQELREAIQRQMW' A
#
# COMPACT_ATOMS: atom_id res chain seq x y z
N MET A 1 27.07 13.90 2.91
CA MET A 1 25.89 13.79 2.03
C MET A 1 25.06 12.59 2.47
N ALA A 2 23.93 12.82 3.14
CA ALA A 2 23.05 11.75 3.59
C ALA A 2 22.44 11.08 2.35
N LYS A 3 22.88 9.86 2.03
CA LYS A 3 22.17 8.99 1.09
C LYS A 3 20.83 8.65 1.75
N MET A 4 19.81 9.48 1.52
CA MET A 4 18.42 9.08 1.71
C MET A 4 18.25 7.83 0.85
N ARG A 5 18.27 6.66 1.51
CA ARG A 5 17.87 5.41 0.88
C ARG A 5 16.43 5.66 0.46
N PHE A 6 16.21 5.90 -0.83
CA PHE A 6 14.88 5.76 -1.41
C PHE A 6 14.42 4.36 -1.01
N MET A 7 13.56 4.29 0.01
CA MET A 7 12.95 3.06 0.44
C MET A 7 12.24 2.50 -0.79
N ASP A 8 12.68 1.33 -1.23
CA ASP A 8 12.15 0.69 -2.42
C ASP A 8 10.68 0.36 -2.16
N LEU A 9 9.79 1.21 -2.67
CA LEU A 9 8.35 1.12 -2.44
C LEU A 9 7.76 -0.19 -2.98
N SER A 10 8.46 -0.89 -3.88
CA SER A 10 8.06 -2.19 -4.42
C SER A 10 8.19 -3.35 -3.42
N LYS A 11 8.84 -3.13 -2.27
CA LYS A 11 8.94 -4.13 -1.20
C LYS A 11 7.83 -4.01 -0.16
N TYR A 12 7.06 -2.94 -0.23
CA TYR A 12 5.99 -2.68 0.72
C TYR A 12 4.75 -3.44 0.32
N THR A 13 4.03 -3.95 1.31
CA THR A 13 2.72 -4.53 1.07
C THR A 13 1.72 -3.43 0.70
N VAL A 14 0.63 -3.78 0.04
CA VAL A 14 -0.48 -2.84 -0.22
C VAL A 14 -1.00 -2.20 1.08
N TYR A 15 -0.94 -2.92 2.20
CA TYR A 15 -1.30 -2.39 3.51
C TYR A 15 -0.34 -1.30 3.99
N ASP A 16 0.96 -1.48 3.81
CA ASP A 16 1.94 -0.46 4.23
C ASP A 16 1.78 0.82 3.42
N LEU A 17 1.47 0.70 2.12
CA LEU A 17 1.15 1.84 1.26
C LEU A 17 -0.12 2.56 1.76
N TYR A 18 -1.17 1.81 2.09
CA TYR A 18 -2.38 2.37 2.67
C TYR A 18 -2.12 3.09 4.00
N ALA A 19 -1.38 2.46 4.91
CA ALA A 19 -1.05 3.03 6.22
C ALA A 19 -0.16 4.28 6.11
N ALA A 20 0.81 4.28 5.20
CA ALA A 20 1.65 5.44 4.92
C ALA A 20 0.82 6.59 4.29
N GLY A 21 -0.03 6.28 3.32
CA GLY A 21 -0.90 7.26 2.67
C GLY A 21 -1.89 7.90 3.64
N GLN A 22 -2.52 7.12 4.52
CA GLN A 22 -3.39 7.63 5.59
C GLN A 22 -2.68 8.60 6.55
N ARG A 23 -1.39 8.38 6.82
CA ARG A 23 -0.60 9.26 7.70
C ARG A 23 -0.19 10.57 7.03
N ILE A 24 0.00 10.55 5.71
CA ILE A 24 0.54 11.69 4.95
C ILE A 24 -0.59 12.56 4.40
N SER A 25 -1.70 11.95 3.95
CA SER A 25 -2.79 12.63 3.26
C SER A 25 -4.14 12.29 3.88
N VAL A 26 -4.81 13.31 4.41
CA VAL A 26 -6.19 13.21 4.90
C VAL A 26 -7.10 12.96 3.69
N GLY A 27 -7.67 11.76 3.61
CA GLY A 27 -8.52 11.34 2.49
C GLY A 27 -7.91 10.27 1.58
N TYR A 28 -6.70 9.78 1.85
CA TYR A 28 -6.14 8.65 1.13
C TYR A 28 -7.01 7.40 1.35
N THR A 29 -7.49 6.77 0.28
CA THR A 29 -8.42 5.65 0.35
C THR A 29 -7.72 4.30 0.14
N MET A 30 -8.46 3.21 0.37
CA MET A 30 -8.00 1.87 0.04
C MET A 30 -7.73 1.73 -1.47
N GLN A 31 -8.55 2.39 -2.29
CA GLN A 31 -8.42 2.33 -3.74
C GLN A 31 -7.14 3.02 -4.22
N ASP A 32 -6.79 4.18 -3.64
CA ASP A 32 -5.53 4.86 -3.95
C ASP A 32 -4.30 3.98 -3.65
N ALA A 33 -4.38 3.19 -2.57
CA ALA A 33 -3.32 2.25 -2.19
C ALA A 33 -3.19 1.10 -3.20
N ILE A 34 -4.33 0.53 -3.63
CA ILE A 34 -4.38 -0.56 -4.60
C ILE A 34 -3.87 -0.08 -5.96
N GLU A 35 -4.34 1.07 -6.45
CA GLU A 35 -3.91 1.65 -7.71
C GLU A 35 -2.40 1.88 -7.69
N ARG A 36 -1.88 2.47 -6.61
CA ARG A 36 -0.44 2.71 -6.49
C ARG A 36 0.38 1.42 -6.41
N TYR A 37 -0.14 0.39 -5.76
CA TYR A 37 0.50 -0.92 -5.71
C TYR A 37 0.54 -1.58 -7.10
N LEU A 38 -0.56 -1.53 -7.84
CA LEU A 38 -0.66 -2.11 -9.19
C LEU A 38 0.21 -1.36 -10.21
N GLU A 39 0.38 -0.04 -10.07
CA GLU A 39 1.34 0.73 -10.88
C GLU A 39 2.78 0.23 -10.71
N MET A 40 3.16 -0.17 -9.49
CA MET A 40 4.49 -0.71 -9.19
C MET A 40 4.61 -2.20 -9.49
N HIS A 41 3.49 -2.93 -9.42
CA HIS A 41 3.40 -4.38 -9.63
C HIS A 41 2.34 -4.71 -10.69
N PRO A 42 2.60 -4.42 -11.98
CA PRO A 42 1.61 -4.60 -13.04
C PRO A 42 1.22 -6.06 -13.30
N THR A 43 2.01 -7.02 -12.78
CA THR A 43 1.70 -8.45 -12.85
C THR A 43 0.88 -8.96 -11.66
N ALA A 44 0.61 -8.12 -10.66
CA ALA A 44 -0.21 -8.50 -9.51
C ALA A 44 -1.69 -8.55 -9.90
N ASP A 45 -2.43 -9.50 -9.33
CA ASP A 45 -3.86 -9.64 -9.54
C ASP A 45 -4.62 -8.58 -8.70
N PRO A 46 -5.35 -7.65 -9.32
CA PRO A 46 -6.10 -6.60 -8.61
C PRO A 46 -7.04 -7.16 -7.55
N ALA A 47 -7.73 -8.26 -7.82
CA ALA A 47 -8.69 -8.86 -6.88
C ALA A 47 -7.97 -9.40 -5.64
N LYS A 48 -6.80 -10.02 -5.86
CA LYS A 48 -5.96 -10.52 -4.77
C LYS A 48 -5.38 -9.39 -3.93
N VAL A 49 -4.91 -8.32 -4.56
CA VAL A 49 -4.36 -7.14 -3.87
C VAL A 49 -5.43 -6.47 -3.00
N GLU A 50 -6.66 -6.33 -3.51
CA GLU A 50 -7.77 -5.80 -2.73
C GLU A 50 -8.10 -6.70 -1.53
N GLN A 51 -8.15 -8.02 -1.73
CA GLN A 51 -8.40 -8.97 -0.67
C GLN A 51 -7.31 -8.90 0.41
N GLU A 52 -6.03 -8.90 0.03
CA GLU A 52 -4.89 -8.77 0.95
C GLU A 52 -4.99 -7.49 1.78
N LEU A 53 -5.36 -6.36 1.17
CA LEU A 53 -5.56 -5.10 1.88
C LEU A 53 -6.70 -5.19 2.89
N ARG A 54 -7.86 -5.73 2.49
CA ARG A 54 -9.02 -5.89 3.37
C ARG A 54 -8.73 -6.79 4.56
N GLU A 55 -8.10 -7.94 4.32
CA GLU A 55 -7.71 -8.88 5.37
C GLU A 55 -6.69 -8.24 6.34
N ALA A 56 -5.70 -7.51 5.82
CA ALA A 56 -4.71 -6.83 6.65
C ALA A 56 -5.34 -5.75 7.54
N ILE A 57 -6.28 -4.96 7.01
CA ILE A 57 -7.04 -3.97 7.77
C ILE A 57 -7.88 -4.64 8.87
N GLN A 58 -8.60 -5.72 8.55
CA GLN A 58 -9.40 -6.44 9.52
C GLN A 58 -8.56 -7.03 10.66
N ARG A 59 -7.37 -7.57 10.35
CA ARG A 59 -6.43 -8.08 11.37
C ARG A 59 -5.90 -7.01 12.32
N GLN A 60 -5.86 -5.74 11.89
CA GLN A 60 -5.37 -4.62 12.71
C GLN A 60 -6.47 -3.99 13.58
N MET A 61 -7.76 -4.31 13.33
CA MET A 61 -8.89 -3.81 14.13
C MET A 61 -9.18 -4.65 15.39
N TRP A 62 -8.47 -5.77 15.58
CA TRP A 62 -8.55 -6.67 16.74
C TRP A 62 -7.20 -6.69 17.47
#